data_AF-A0A6P4IVT1-F1
#
_entry.id   AF-A0A6P4IVT1-F1
#
_cell.length_a   1.000
_cell.length_b   1.000
_cell.length_c   1.000
_cell.angle_alpha   90.00
_cell.angle_beta   90.00
_cell.angle_gamma   90.00
#
_symmetry.space_group_name_H-M   'P 1'
#
loop_
_entity.id
_entity.type
_entity.pdbx_description
1 polymer ?
#
loop_
_entity_poly.entity_id
_entity_poly.type
_entity_poly.pdbx_seq_one_letter_code
_entity_poly.pdbx_strand_id
1 'polypeptide(L)'
;MSRSIRFYYDLLSPTARGLWLALKLGKKPIEYCPIALRKFEQLTDEYKKINRFQKVPAIVDGDFHLAETIAIIRYLADKGQFDEKLYPKSIEARARVDEFLEWQHLNIRLACSMFFRDAWLFPINGLAPKPKPEQIKQLVEGVENNLGLLELLFLENDFLAGPNLTVADILGASEINQLKICHYFVDGQRFPKVTKWLERVREATNPFHDESLKFINHKAKQDNVAKL
;
A
#
# COMPACT_ATOMS: atom_id res chain seq x y z
N MET A 1 -26.91 -9.51 17.10
CA MET A 1 -26.04 -8.48 16.46
C MET A 1 -24.98 -9.24 15.66
N SER A 2 -24.79 -8.96 14.37
CA SER A 2 -23.68 -9.60 13.64
C SER A 2 -22.36 -9.14 14.27
N ARG A 3 -21.41 -10.06 14.47
CA ARG A 3 -20.07 -9.70 14.96
C ARG A 3 -19.42 -8.73 13.96
N SER A 4 -18.71 -7.73 14.48
CA SER A 4 -17.94 -6.80 13.65
C SER A 4 -16.76 -7.54 13.00
N ILE A 5 -16.45 -7.24 11.74
CA ILE A 5 -15.26 -7.78 11.08
C ILE A 5 -14.03 -7.13 11.71
N ARG A 6 -13.07 -7.94 12.12
CA ARG A 6 -11.78 -7.48 12.66
C ARG A 6 -10.78 -7.34 11.53
N PHE A 7 -10.07 -6.22 11.49
CA PHE A 7 -9.04 -5.91 10.51
C PHE A 7 -7.68 -5.73 11.21
N TYR A 8 -6.76 -6.62 10.92
CA TYR A 8 -5.42 -6.66 11.49
C TYR A 8 -4.42 -5.97 10.58
N TYR A 9 -3.71 -4.95 11.08
CA TYR A 9 -2.89 -4.08 10.24
C TYR A 9 -1.70 -3.46 10.97
N ASP A 10 -0.72 -3.01 10.19
CA ASP A 10 0.32 -2.06 10.59
C ASP A 10 0.47 -1.02 9.47
N LEU A 11 0.49 0.27 9.79
CA LEU A 11 0.63 1.34 8.81
C LEU A 11 2.03 1.40 8.17
N LEU A 12 3.01 0.67 8.70
CA LEU A 12 4.30 0.45 8.03
C LEU A 12 4.17 -0.39 6.75
N SER A 13 3.22 -1.33 6.70
CA SER A 13 2.98 -2.16 5.51
C SER A 13 2.18 -1.34 4.48
N PRO A 14 2.69 -1.10 3.26
CA PRO A 14 1.99 -0.29 2.26
C PRO A 14 0.62 -0.86 1.89
N THR A 15 0.51 -2.19 1.73
CA THR A 15 -0.76 -2.86 1.46
C THR A 15 -1.77 -2.76 2.60
N ALA A 16 -1.30 -2.88 3.85
CA ALA A 16 -2.19 -2.74 5.01
C ALA A 16 -2.62 -1.29 5.20
N ARG A 17 -1.70 -0.34 4.95
CA ARG A 17 -1.96 1.11 4.97
C ARG A 17 -3.00 1.52 3.92
N GLY A 18 -2.87 1.05 2.68
CA GLY A 18 -3.84 1.34 1.63
C GLY A 18 -5.23 0.78 1.94
N LEU A 19 -5.31 -0.46 2.44
CA LEU A 19 -6.59 -1.03 2.87
C LEU A 19 -7.19 -0.26 4.07
N TRP A 20 -6.37 0.10 5.06
CA TRP A 20 -6.79 0.94 6.18
C TRP A 20 -7.40 2.26 5.69
N LEU A 21 -6.74 2.91 4.73
CA LEU A 21 -7.21 4.17 4.15
C LEU A 21 -8.57 4.00 3.46
N ALA A 22 -8.72 2.96 2.64
CA ALA A 22 -9.98 2.68 1.95
C ALA A 22 -11.13 2.37 2.94
N LEU A 23 -10.86 1.61 4.00
CA LEU A 23 -11.86 1.30 5.03
C LEU A 23 -12.26 2.54 5.85
N LYS A 24 -11.33 3.46 6.12
CA LYS A 24 -11.64 4.74 6.79
C LYS A 24 -12.54 5.63 5.94
N LEU A 25 -12.32 5.66 4.63
CA LEU A 25 -13.17 6.44 3.70
C LEU A 25 -14.59 5.87 3.61
N GLY A 26 -14.72 4.53 3.56
CA GLY A 26 -16.01 3.85 3.43
C GLY A 26 -16.90 3.88 4.68
N LYS A 27 -16.34 4.22 5.86
CA LYS A 27 -17.06 4.36 7.15
C LYS A 27 -17.95 3.17 7.53
N LYS A 28 -17.62 1.97 7.05
CA LYS A 28 -18.29 0.72 7.43
C LYS A 28 -17.81 0.26 8.81
N PRO A 29 -18.66 -0.43 9.60
CA PRO A 29 -18.28 -0.91 10.94
C PRO A 29 -17.22 -2.00 10.83
N ILE A 30 -15.98 -1.64 11.17
CA ILE A 30 -14.80 -2.51 11.21
C ILE A 30 -14.11 -2.31 12.55
N GLU A 31 -13.71 -3.39 13.19
CA GLU A 31 -12.84 -3.34 14.37
C GLU A 31 -11.38 -3.30 13.90
N TYR A 32 -10.65 -2.25 14.27
CA TYR A 32 -9.27 -2.03 13.87
C TYR A 32 -8.32 -2.64 14.92
N CYS A 33 -7.54 -3.63 14.52
CA CYS A 33 -6.63 -4.40 15.39
C CYS A 33 -5.16 -4.16 14.98
N PRO A 34 -4.44 -3.22 15.60
CA PRO A 34 -3.03 -2.99 15.29
C PRO A 34 -2.16 -4.21 15.61
N ILE A 35 -1.16 -4.48 14.75
CA ILE A 35 -0.13 -5.52 14.94
C ILE A 35 1.23 -4.88 14.69
N ALA A 36 2.07 -4.74 15.71
CA ALA A 36 3.33 -4.02 15.59
C ALA A 36 4.40 -4.86 14.88
N LEU A 37 4.61 -4.60 13.58
CA LEU A 37 5.61 -5.30 12.76
C LEU A 37 7.03 -5.11 13.28
N ARG A 38 7.32 -3.91 13.82
CA ARG A 38 8.62 -3.57 14.41
C ARG A 38 8.91 -4.30 15.72
N LYS A 39 7.91 -4.94 16.32
CA LYS A 39 8.03 -5.82 17.50
C LYS A 39 7.86 -7.29 17.15
N PHE A 40 7.77 -7.62 15.85
CA PHE A 40 7.54 -8.98 15.37
C PHE A 40 6.24 -9.62 15.90
N GLU A 41 5.21 -8.83 16.22
CA GLU A 41 3.93 -9.35 16.72
C GLU A 41 3.24 -10.29 15.71
N GLN A 42 3.52 -10.13 14.42
CA GLN A 42 3.04 -11.03 13.37
C GLN A 42 3.65 -12.45 13.42
N LEU A 43 4.72 -12.66 14.20
CA LEU A 43 5.41 -13.95 14.35
C LEU A 43 4.98 -14.71 15.62
N THR A 44 4.09 -14.13 16.44
CA THR A 44 3.58 -14.80 17.65
C THR A 44 2.65 -15.95 17.30
N ASP A 45 2.50 -16.90 18.21
CA ASP A 45 1.59 -18.04 18.01
C ASP A 45 0.12 -17.62 18.02
N GLU A 46 -0.21 -16.53 18.72
CA GLU A 46 -1.53 -15.89 18.67
C GLU A 46 -1.83 -15.35 17.27
N TYR A 47 -0.88 -14.66 16.64
CA TYR A 47 -1.11 -14.09 15.30
C TYR A 47 -1.07 -15.14 14.20
N LYS A 48 -0.27 -16.20 14.32
CA LYS A 48 -0.29 -17.34 13.38
C LYS A 48 -1.67 -17.97 13.24
N LYS A 49 -2.47 -18.00 14.32
CA LYS A 49 -3.86 -18.45 14.30
C LYS A 49 -4.79 -17.51 13.53
N ILE A 50 -4.43 -16.22 13.43
CA ILE A 50 -5.17 -15.23 12.65
C ILE A 50 -4.79 -15.33 11.17
N ASN A 51 -3.50 -15.26 10.86
CA ASN A 51 -2.98 -15.37 9.50
C ASN A 51 -1.82 -16.36 9.44
N ARG A 52 -2.06 -17.51 8.79
CA ARG A 52 -1.06 -18.56 8.56
C ARG A 52 0.20 -18.09 7.83
N PHE A 53 0.12 -16.99 7.07
CA PHE A 53 1.26 -16.42 6.35
C PHE A 53 2.11 -15.47 7.21
N GLN A 54 1.69 -15.17 8.44
CA GLN A 54 2.43 -14.31 9.39
C GLN A 54 2.73 -12.91 8.79
N LYS A 55 1.76 -12.36 8.07
CA LYS A 55 1.83 -11.04 7.40
C LYS A 55 0.60 -10.21 7.73
N VAL A 56 0.72 -8.89 7.59
CA VAL A 56 -0.43 -7.98 7.57
C VAL A 56 -0.65 -7.45 6.14
N PRO A 57 -1.90 -7.16 5.72
CA PRO A 57 -3.12 -7.24 6.52
C PRO A 57 -3.75 -8.63 6.60
N ALA A 58 -4.69 -8.79 7.53
CA ALA A 58 -5.62 -9.92 7.61
C ALA A 58 -6.98 -9.44 8.13
N ILE A 59 -8.05 -10.20 7.88
CA ILE A 59 -9.34 -9.99 8.51
C ILE A 59 -9.85 -11.27 9.20
N VAL A 60 -10.72 -11.08 10.18
CA VAL A 60 -11.52 -12.16 10.78
C VAL A 60 -12.99 -11.75 10.79
N ASP A 61 -13.84 -12.55 10.13
CA ASP A 61 -15.30 -12.45 10.14
C ASP A 61 -15.91 -13.73 10.74
N GLY A 62 -16.28 -13.68 12.01
CA GLY A 62 -16.68 -14.87 12.76
C GLY A 62 -15.52 -15.88 12.85
N ASP A 63 -15.73 -17.08 12.31
CA ASP A 63 -14.72 -18.15 12.24
C ASP A 63 -13.95 -18.14 10.91
N PHE A 64 -14.26 -17.21 10.00
CA PHE A 64 -13.61 -17.08 8.70
C PHE A 64 -12.41 -16.13 8.80
N HIS A 65 -11.25 -16.62 8.36
CA HIS A 65 -9.99 -15.88 8.37
C HIS A 65 -9.52 -15.67 6.94
N LEU A 66 -9.16 -14.43 6.58
CA LEU A 66 -8.72 -14.10 5.23
C LEU A 66 -7.49 -13.22 5.26
N ALA A 67 -6.55 -13.55 4.37
CA ALA A 67 -5.33 -12.80 4.10
C ALA A 67 -5.32 -12.39 2.62
N GLU A 68 -4.28 -11.66 2.22
CA GLU A 68 -4.11 -11.05 0.89
C GLU A 68 -5.08 -9.90 0.61
N THR A 69 -4.52 -8.71 0.40
CA THR A 69 -5.28 -7.45 0.35
C THR A 69 -6.37 -7.43 -0.72
N ILE A 70 -6.09 -7.92 -1.93
CA ILE A 70 -7.10 -7.95 -3.02
C ILE A 70 -8.24 -8.90 -2.67
N ALA A 71 -7.93 -10.09 -2.14
CA ALA A 71 -8.94 -11.04 -1.72
C ALA A 71 -9.84 -10.46 -0.61
N ILE A 72 -9.23 -9.75 0.36
CA ILE A 72 -9.96 -9.03 1.41
C ILE A 72 -10.89 -7.97 0.81
N ILE A 73 -10.42 -7.15 -0.14
CA ILE A 73 -11.25 -6.12 -0.79
C ILE A 73 -12.46 -6.75 -1.49
N ARG A 74 -12.24 -7.78 -2.32
CA ARG A 74 -13.30 -8.51 -3.03
C ARG A 74 -14.33 -9.08 -2.05
N TYR A 75 -13.87 -9.76 -1.01
CA TYR A 75 -14.72 -10.33 0.04
C TYR A 75 -15.57 -9.27 0.76
N LEU A 76 -14.94 -8.18 1.19
CA LEU A 76 -15.64 -7.09 1.88
C LEU A 76 -16.65 -6.40 0.96
N ALA A 77 -16.33 -6.23 -0.32
CA ALA A 77 -17.22 -5.62 -1.30
C ALA A 77 -18.47 -6.48 -1.54
N ASP A 78 -18.29 -7.78 -1.74
CA ASP A 78 -19.42 -8.70 -1.94
C ASP A 78 -20.27 -8.86 -0.66
N LYS A 79 -19.69 -8.65 0.52
CA LYS A 79 -20.40 -8.58 1.82
C LYS A 79 -21.07 -7.22 2.09
N GLY A 80 -20.92 -6.22 1.21
CA GLY A 80 -21.44 -4.87 1.41
C GLY A 80 -20.72 -4.07 2.52
N GLN A 81 -19.54 -4.54 2.93
CA GLN A 81 -18.66 -3.96 3.94
C GLN A 81 -17.50 -3.15 3.33
N PHE A 82 -17.60 -2.83 2.04
CA PHE A 82 -16.66 -1.97 1.33
C PHE A 82 -17.41 -0.87 0.56
N ASP A 83 -16.76 0.27 0.33
CA ASP A 83 -17.38 1.37 -0.42
C ASP A 83 -17.42 1.05 -1.92
N GLU A 84 -18.62 1.05 -2.50
CA GLU A 84 -18.84 0.77 -3.92
C GLU A 84 -18.22 1.83 -4.83
N LYS A 85 -17.95 3.04 -4.34
CA LYS A 85 -17.18 4.05 -5.09
C LYS A 85 -15.72 3.64 -5.24
N LEU A 86 -15.16 3.01 -4.21
CA LEU A 86 -13.76 2.60 -4.19
C LEU A 86 -13.54 1.24 -4.87
N TYR A 87 -14.55 0.37 -4.88
CA TYR A 87 -14.56 -0.89 -5.61
C TYR A 87 -15.94 -1.14 -6.25
N PRO A 88 -16.13 -0.75 -7.52
CA PRO A 88 -17.43 -0.74 -8.18
C PRO A 88 -18.04 -2.14 -8.39
N LYS A 89 -19.37 -2.15 -8.56
CA LYS A 89 -20.15 -3.37 -8.84
C LYS A 89 -20.35 -3.67 -10.32
N SER A 90 -20.29 -2.68 -11.19
CA SER A 90 -20.40 -2.93 -12.64
C SER A 90 -19.22 -3.79 -13.10
N ILE A 91 -19.52 -4.76 -13.97
CA ILE A 91 -18.55 -5.78 -14.39
C ILE A 91 -17.32 -5.12 -15.01
N GLU A 92 -17.53 -4.16 -15.89
CA GLU A 92 -16.46 -3.50 -16.65
C GLU A 92 -15.62 -2.57 -15.76
N ALA A 93 -16.24 -1.79 -14.86
CA ALA A 93 -15.48 -0.91 -13.98
C ALA A 93 -14.71 -1.71 -12.93
N ARG A 94 -15.32 -2.79 -12.40
CA ARG A 94 -14.63 -3.72 -11.48
C ARG A 94 -13.46 -4.40 -12.18
N ALA A 95 -13.66 -4.86 -13.41
CA ALA A 95 -12.60 -5.47 -14.21
C ALA A 95 -11.44 -4.51 -14.47
N ARG A 96 -11.69 -3.22 -14.71
CA ARG A 96 -10.62 -2.22 -14.87
C ARG A 96 -9.82 -1.99 -13.59
N VAL A 97 -10.50 -1.99 -12.43
CA VAL A 97 -9.83 -1.93 -11.13
C VAL A 97 -8.98 -3.19 -10.91
N ASP A 98 -9.56 -4.37 -11.16
CA ASP A 98 -8.87 -5.65 -11.01
C ASP A 98 -7.65 -5.75 -11.94
N GLU A 99 -7.75 -5.29 -13.19
CA GLU A 99 -6.62 -5.26 -14.14
C GLU A 99 -5.39 -4.56 -13.55
N PHE A 100 -5.57 -3.36 -12.98
CA PHE A 100 -4.47 -2.66 -12.31
C PHE A 100 -3.98 -3.43 -11.07
N LEU A 101 -4.91 -3.91 -10.23
CA LEU A 101 -4.55 -4.59 -8.99
C LEU A 101 -3.74 -5.87 -9.24
N GLU A 102 -4.06 -6.63 -10.29
CA GLU A 102 -3.28 -7.80 -10.68
C GLU A 102 -1.95 -7.40 -11.33
N TRP A 103 -1.93 -6.40 -12.23
CA TRP A 103 -0.71 -5.91 -12.87
C TRP A 103 0.31 -5.38 -11.85
N GLN A 104 -0.15 -4.58 -10.88
CA GLN A 104 0.75 -3.88 -9.96
C GLN A 104 1.54 -4.84 -9.05
N HIS A 105 1.06 -6.07 -8.83
CA HIS A 105 1.71 -7.06 -7.98
C HIS A 105 3.14 -7.40 -8.41
N LEU A 106 3.37 -7.58 -9.71
CA LEU A 106 4.68 -7.92 -10.28
C LEU A 106 5.43 -6.71 -10.83
N ASN A 107 4.78 -5.55 -10.80
CA ASN A 107 5.30 -4.29 -11.31
C ASN A 107 5.58 -3.33 -10.15
N ILE A 108 4.70 -2.35 -9.94
CA ILE A 108 4.86 -1.28 -8.94
C ILE A 108 5.18 -1.84 -7.55
N ARG A 109 4.37 -2.78 -7.03
CA ARG A 109 4.57 -3.36 -5.70
C ARG A 109 5.88 -4.10 -5.59
N LEU A 110 6.22 -4.95 -6.56
CA LEU A 110 7.45 -5.74 -6.50
C LEU A 110 8.68 -4.82 -6.53
N ALA A 111 8.73 -3.86 -7.45
CA ALA A 111 9.82 -2.91 -7.55
C ALA A 111 9.98 -2.06 -6.28
N CYS A 112 8.88 -1.49 -5.78
CA CYS A 112 8.91 -0.69 -4.55
C CYS A 112 9.29 -1.53 -3.33
N SER A 113 8.77 -2.76 -3.22
CA SER A 113 9.06 -3.67 -2.12
C SER A 113 10.52 -4.12 -2.11
N MET A 114 11.12 -4.41 -3.28
CA MET A 114 12.54 -4.76 -3.36
C MET A 114 13.41 -3.59 -2.92
N PHE A 115 13.13 -2.38 -3.40
CA PHE A 115 13.89 -1.20 -2.99
C PHE A 115 13.75 -0.93 -1.49
N PHE A 116 12.51 -0.90 -0.97
CA PHE A 116 12.27 -0.74 0.47
C PHE A 116 12.97 -1.82 1.31
N ARG A 117 12.89 -3.08 0.89
CA ARG A 117 13.47 -4.21 1.62
C ARG A 117 14.99 -4.11 1.68
N ASP A 118 15.63 -3.92 0.53
CA ASP A 118 17.08 -4.05 0.38
C ASP A 118 17.80 -2.75 0.76
N ALA A 119 17.18 -1.59 0.59
CA ALA A 119 17.77 -0.31 0.97
C ALA A 119 17.49 0.11 2.41
N TRP A 120 16.39 -0.36 3.02
CA TRP A 120 15.98 0.10 4.34
C TRP A 120 15.72 -1.05 5.32
N LEU A 121 14.80 -1.96 5.03
CA LEU A 121 14.30 -2.94 6.01
C LEU A 121 15.35 -3.95 6.48
N PHE A 122 16.11 -4.54 5.56
CA PHE A 122 17.14 -5.52 5.91
C PHE A 122 18.34 -4.87 6.59
N PRO A 123 18.89 -3.73 6.10
CA PRO A 123 19.96 -3.01 6.80
C PRO A 123 19.59 -2.57 8.22
N ILE A 124 18.41 -1.99 8.43
CA ILE A 124 18.02 -1.47 9.75
C ILE A 124 17.82 -2.57 10.80
N ASN A 125 17.48 -3.78 10.36
CA ASN A 125 17.32 -4.96 11.21
C ASN A 125 18.59 -5.80 11.32
N GLY A 126 19.71 -5.37 10.72
CA GLY A 126 20.97 -6.11 10.75
C GLY A 126 20.95 -7.44 9.96
N LEU A 127 19.98 -7.62 9.06
CA LEU A 127 19.83 -8.82 8.23
C LEU A 127 20.69 -8.78 6.96
N ALA A 128 21.13 -7.59 6.55
CA ALA A 128 22.02 -7.36 5.42
C ALA A 128 22.89 -6.12 5.66
N PRO A 129 24.08 -5.99 5.02
CA PRO A 129 24.83 -4.75 5.04
C PRO A 129 24.08 -3.63 4.29
N LYS A 130 24.46 -2.37 4.52
CA LYS A 130 23.98 -1.25 3.70
C LYS A 130 24.37 -1.49 2.22
N PRO A 131 23.44 -1.31 1.26
CA PRO A 131 23.73 -1.54 -0.15
C PRO A 131 24.77 -0.55 -0.69
N LYS A 132 25.54 -1.02 -1.67
CA LYS A 132 26.49 -0.19 -2.41
C LYS A 132 25.75 0.77 -3.35
N PRO A 133 26.36 1.91 -3.76
CA PRO A 133 25.73 2.87 -4.67
C PRO A 133 25.19 2.24 -5.96
N GLU A 134 25.88 1.28 -6.54
CA GLU A 134 25.48 0.59 -7.77
C GLU A 134 24.21 -0.26 -7.57
N GLN A 135 24.06 -0.89 -6.39
CA GLN A 135 22.87 -1.66 -6.04
C GLN A 135 21.67 -0.73 -5.83
N ILE A 136 21.88 0.42 -5.17
CA ILE A 136 20.84 1.46 -5.04
C ILE A 136 20.40 1.94 -6.41
N LYS A 137 21.34 2.21 -7.33
CA LYS A 137 21.04 2.64 -8.69
C LYS A 137 20.16 1.62 -9.42
N GLN A 138 20.49 0.34 -9.36
CA GLN A 138 19.69 -0.73 -9.99
C GLN A 138 18.27 -0.83 -9.39
N LEU A 139 18.13 -0.71 -8.06
CA LEU A 139 16.83 -0.72 -7.40
C LEU A 139 15.97 0.48 -7.82
N VAL A 140 16.58 1.68 -7.90
CA VAL A 140 15.93 2.90 -8.37
C VAL A 140 15.52 2.78 -9.84
N GLU A 141 16.40 2.29 -10.72
CA GLU A 141 16.06 2.03 -12.13
C GLU A 141 14.87 1.08 -12.27
N GLY A 142 14.81 0.03 -11.45
CA GLY A 142 13.66 -0.88 -11.41
C GLY A 142 12.35 -0.18 -11.02
N VAL A 143 12.38 0.73 -10.05
CA VAL A 143 11.23 1.57 -9.68
C VAL A 143 10.85 2.49 -10.82
N GLU A 144 11.80 3.25 -11.35
CA GLU A 144 11.58 4.27 -12.38
C GLU A 144 11.06 3.69 -13.70
N ASN A 145 11.52 2.50 -14.10
CA ASN A 145 10.97 1.78 -15.26
C ASN A 145 9.48 1.46 -15.06
N ASN A 146 9.08 1.04 -13.85
CA ASN A 146 7.68 0.77 -13.54
C ASN A 146 6.84 2.04 -13.40
N LEU A 147 7.40 3.15 -12.91
CA LEU A 147 6.73 4.46 -12.94
C LEU A 147 6.47 4.92 -14.38
N GLY A 148 7.44 4.71 -15.28
CA GLY A 148 7.26 4.98 -16.71
C GLY A 148 6.12 4.17 -17.32
N LEU A 149 6.03 2.87 -17.00
CA LEU A 149 4.91 2.03 -17.44
C LEU A 149 3.57 2.47 -16.84
N LEU A 150 3.54 2.86 -15.56
CA LEU A 150 2.33 3.38 -14.90
C LEU A 150 1.80 4.64 -15.60
N GLU A 151 2.69 5.59 -15.89
CA GLU A 151 2.39 6.84 -16.59
C GLU A 151 1.88 6.63 -18.02
N LEU A 152 2.47 5.66 -18.71
CA LEU A 152 2.12 5.32 -20.08
C LEU A 152 0.80 4.57 -20.19
N LEU A 153 0.57 3.58 -19.33
CA LEU A 153 -0.50 2.59 -19.51
C LEU A 153 -1.79 2.91 -18.72
N PHE A 154 -1.68 3.53 -17.55
CA PHE A 154 -2.82 3.66 -16.64
C PHE A 154 -3.25 5.10 -16.36
N LEU A 155 -2.37 6.08 -16.60
CA LEU A 155 -2.64 7.50 -16.32
C LEU A 155 -3.07 8.26 -17.58
N GLU A 156 -4.06 7.72 -18.29
CA GLU A 156 -4.79 8.46 -19.34
C GLU A 156 -5.92 9.32 -18.77
N ASN A 157 -6.43 8.97 -17.59
CA ASN A 157 -7.46 9.69 -16.85
C ASN A 157 -6.91 10.27 -15.54
N ASP A 158 -7.77 10.92 -14.75
CA ASP A 158 -7.39 11.47 -13.44
C ASP A 158 -6.95 10.38 -12.45
N PHE A 159 -7.54 9.18 -12.56
CA PHE A 159 -7.28 8.02 -11.71
C PHE A 159 -7.04 6.76 -12.57
N LEU A 160 -6.46 5.72 -11.95
CA LEU A 160 -5.93 4.54 -12.66
C LEU A 160 -6.99 3.68 -13.34
N ALA A 161 -8.21 3.69 -12.82
CA ALA A 161 -9.33 2.89 -13.35
C ALA A 161 -10.40 3.74 -14.05
N GLY A 162 -10.13 5.02 -14.32
CA GLY A 162 -11.06 5.96 -14.95
C GLY A 162 -11.12 7.31 -14.24
N PRO A 163 -12.28 8.00 -14.24
CA PRO A 163 -12.38 9.36 -13.71
C PRO A 163 -12.53 9.45 -12.19
N ASN A 164 -12.73 8.33 -11.49
CA ASN A 164 -13.00 8.31 -10.05
C ASN A 164 -11.90 7.55 -9.29
N LEU A 165 -11.64 7.99 -8.06
CA LEU A 165 -10.73 7.31 -7.13
C LEU A 165 -11.23 5.90 -6.82
N THR A 166 -10.34 4.91 -6.93
CA THR A 166 -10.60 3.51 -6.55
C THR A 166 -9.50 2.95 -5.66
N VAL A 167 -9.65 1.69 -5.23
CA VAL A 167 -8.58 0.97 -4.53
C VAL A 167 -7.33 0.75 -5.38
N ALA A 168 -7.44 0.79 -6.71
CA ALA A 168 -6.27 0.77 -7.59
C ALA A 168 -5.35 1.96 -7.24
N ASP A 169 -5.94 3.15 -7.16
CA ASP A 169 -5.24 4.39 -6.82
C ASP A 169 -4.62 4.35 -5.43
N ILE A 170 -5.43 3.96 -4.44
CA ILE A 170 -5.03 3.93 -3.03
C ILE A 170 -3.86 2.96 -2.81
N LEU A 171 -3.93 1.76 -3.38
CA LEU A 171 -2.87 0.76 -3.22
C LEU A 171 -1.61 1.14 -3.99
N GLY A 172 -1.73 1.57 -5.25
CA GLY A 172 -0.59 2.03 -6.05
C GLY A 172 0.15 3.20 -5.39
N ALA A 173 -0.59 4.21 -4.94
CA ALA A 173 -0.01 5.36 -4.25
C ALA A 173 0.61 4.97 -2.90
N SER A 174 0.06 3.98 -2.19
CA SER A 174 0.61 3.50 -0.92
C SER A 174 1.97 2.82 -1.10
N GLU A 175 2.16 2.06 -2.18
CA GLU A 175 3.46 1.45 -2.54
C GLU A 175 4.51 2.51 -2.86
N ILE A 176 4.17 3.50 -3.69
CA ILE A 176 5.12 4.55 -4.08
C ILE A 176 5.47 5.45 -2.89
N ASN A 177 4.48 5.84 -2.08
CA ASN A 177 4.72 6.66 -0.88
C ASN A 177 5.59 5.95 0.17
N GLN A 178 5.67 4.62 0.16
CA GLN A 178 6.58 3.87 1.04
C GLN A 178 8.04 4.29 0.82
N LEU A 179 8.41 4.58 -0.44
CA LEU A 179 9.80 4.85 -0.84
C LEU A 179 10.38 6.14 -0.26
N LYS A 180 9.54 7.03 0.28
CA LYS A 180 10.00 8.21 1.03
C LYS A 180 10.91 7.81 2.20
N ILE A 181 10.69 6.65 2.81
CA ILE A 181 11.56 6.14 3.89
C ILE A 181 12.98 5.80 3.40
N CYS A 182 13.13 5.56 2.10
CA CYS A 182 14.41 5.32 1.43
C CYS A 182 14.97 6.60 0.78
N HIS A 183 14.41 7.78 1.09
CA HIS A 183 14.76 9.08 0.49
C HIS A 183 14.54 9.17 -1.01
N TYR A 184 13.64 8.35 -1.53
CA TYR A 184 13.23 8.44 -2.92
C TYR A 184 11.94 9.25 -3.04
N PHE A 185 11.98 10.24 -3.91
CA PHE A 185 10.87 11.10 -4.27
C PHE A 185 10.72 11.06 -5.80
N VAL A 186 9.49 10.93 -6.27
CA VAL A 186 9.21 10.88 -7.72
C VAL A 186 9.67 12.19 -8.36
N ASP A 187 10.47 12.07 -9.42
CA ASP A 187 10.89 13.21 -10.23
C ASP A 187 9.74 13.67 -11.13
N GLY A 188 9.16 14.83 -10.81
CA GLY A 188 8.04 15.39 -11.57
C GLY A 188 8.39 15.89 -12.97
N GLN A 189 9.66 16.07 -13.31
CA GLN A 189 10.07 16.36 -14.68
C GLN A 189 10.06 15.09 -15.54
N ARG A 190 10.42 13.94 -14.95
CA ARG A 190 10.45 12.64 -15.63
C ARG A 190 9.11 11.92 -15.64
N PHE A 191 8.33 12.05 -14.56
CA PHE A 191 7.05 11.38 -14.36
C PHE A 191 5.94 12.38 -13.98
N PRO A 192 5.62 13.35 -14.86
CA PRO A 192 4.66 14.42 -14.55
C PRO A 192 3.24 13.90 -14.28
N LYS A 193 2.76 12.85 -14.96
CA LYS A 193 1.42 12.31 -14.68
C LYS A 193 1.38 11.57 -13.35
N VAL A 194 2.42 10.79 -13.01
CA VAL A 194 2.51 10.11 -11.71
C VAL A 194 2.49 11.10 -10.57
N THR A 195 3.29 12.17 -10.65
CA THR A 195 3.34 13.20 -9.60
C THR A 195 1.97 13.85 -9.38
N LYS A 196 1.30 14.29 -10.45
CA LYS A 196 -0.05 14.87 -10.36
C LYS A 196 -1.09 13.87 -9.84
N TRP A 197 -0.99 12.61 -10.24
CA TRP A 197 -1.88 11.56 -9.74
C TRP A 197 -1.68 11.31 -8.24
N LEU A 198 -0.44 11.25 -7.74
CA LEU A 198 -0.15 11.12 -6.31
C LEU A 198 -0.74 12.29 -5.51
N GLU A 199 -0.69 13.51 -6.05
CA GLU A 199 -1.32 14.70 -5.46
C GLU A 199 -2.84 14.54 -5.39
N ARG A 200 -3.50 14.20 -6.50
CA ARG A 200 -4.95 13.95 -6.54
C ARG A 200 -5.38 12.86 -5.56
N VAL A 201 -4.62 11.76 -5.47
CA VAL A 201 -4.90 10.69 -4.51
C VAL A 201 -4.79 11.19 -3.08
N ARG A 202 -3.74 11.96 -2.75
CA ARG A 202 -3.60 12.56 -1.41
C ARG A 202 -4.76 13.48 -1.07
N GLU A 203 -5.15 14.37 -1.98
CA GLU A 203 -6.28 15.29 -1.78
C GLU A 203 -7.58 14.54 -1.54
N ALA A 204 -7.89 13.56 -2.40
CA ALA A 204 -9.13 12.79 -2.32
C ALA A 204 -9.22 11.88 -1.08
N THR A 205 -8.09 11.58 -0.43
CA THR A 205 -8.02 10.64 0.69
C THR A 205 -7.61 11.28 2.03
N ASN A 206 -7.45 12.59 2.07
CA ASN A 206 -7.19 13.33 3.30
C ASN A 206 -8.43 13.41 4.21
N PRO A 207 -8.26 13.49 5.55
CA PRO A 207 -6.98 13.59 6.28
C PRO A 207 -6.29 12.25 6.53
N PHE A 208 -6.95 11.14 6.21
CA PHE A 208 -6.46 9.80 6.52
C PHE A 208 -5.17 9.45 5.77
N HIS A 209 -4.96 10.00 4.57
CA HIS A 209 -3.71 9.84 3.83
C HIS A 209 -2.50 10.27 4.67
N ASP A 210 -2.51 11.53 5.13
CA ASP A 210 -1.42 12.10 5.92
C ASP A 210 -1.28 11.42 7.28
N GLU A 211 -2.41 11.04 7.91
CA GLU A 211 -2.40 10.25 9.14
C GLU A 211 -1.65 8.93 8.95
N SER A 212 -1.94 8.23 7.86
CA SER A 212 -1.40 6.91 7.57
C SER A 212 0.11 6.92 7.29
N LEU A 213 0.65 8.06 6.83
CA LEU A 213 2.06 8.24 6.48
C LEU A 213 2.89 8.90 7.59
N LYS A 214 2.33 9.21 8.77
CA LYS A 214 3.05 9.89 9.87
C LYS A 214 4.41 9.26 10.17
N PHE A 215 4.47 7.94 10.32
CA PHE A 215 5.73 7.24 10.60
C PHE A 215 6.74 7.33 9.44
N ILE A 216 6.26 7.10 8.21
CA ILE A 216 7.09 7.14 6.99
C ILE A 216 7.70 8.54 6.82
N ASN A 217 6.88 9.58 6.91
CA ASN A 217 7.31 10.97 6.76
C ASN A 217 8.26 11.40 7.90
N HIS A 218 8.03 10.92 9.13
CA HIS A 218 8.93 11.19 10.24
C HIS A 218 10.31 10.56 10.00
N LYS A 219 10.37 9.31 9.54
CA LYS A 219 11.64 8.62 9.26
C LYS A 219 12.39 9.24 8.08
N ALA A 220 11.68 9.59 7.01
CA ALA A 220 12.24 10.31 5.87
C ALA A 220 12.93 11.63 6.27
N LYS A 221 12.50 12.28 7.37
CA LYS A 221 13.14 13.50 7.88
C LYS A 221 14.35 13.23 8.78
N GLN A 222 14.36 12.14 9.55
CA GLN A 222 15.41 11.84 10.53
C GLN A 222 16.74 11.41 9.89
N ASP A 223 16.68 10.62 8.83
CA ASP A 223 17.88 10.10 8.17
C ASP A 223 18.65 11.19 7.39
N ASN A 224 18.03 12.35 7.12
CA ASN A 224 18.71 13.56 6.63
C ASN A 224 19.59 14.23 7.69
N VAL A 225 19.38 13.97 8.99
CA VAL A 225 20.18 14.55 10.07
C VAL A 225 21.47 13.74 10.30
N ALA A 226 21.55 12.51 9.79
CA ALA A 226 22.73 11.65 9.88
C ALA A 226 23.71 11.79 8.69
N LYS A 227 23.44 12.73 7.77
CA LYS A 227 24.34 13.13 6.68
C LYS A 227 24.43 14.66 6.60
N LEU A 228 25.12 15.25 7.59
CA LEU A 228 25.89 16.48 7.48
C LEU A 228 27.17 16.31 8.30
#